data_AF-A0A372R099-F1
#
_entry.id   AF-A0A372R099-F1
#
_cell.length_a   1.000
_cell.length_b   1.000
_cell.length_c   1.000
_cell.angle_alpha   90.00
_cell.angle_beta   90.00
_cell.angle_gamma   90.00
#
_symmetry.space_group_name_H-M   'P 1'
#
loop_
_entity.id
_entity.type
_entity.pdbx_description
1 polymer ?
#
loop_
_entity_poly.entity_id
_entity_poly.type
_entity_poly.pdbx_seq_one_letter_code
_entity_poly.pdbx_strand_id
1 'polypeptide(L)'
;MPGFPSLQTLKHTAKLLQHGVNVFNSESKNETMVISIVDQFKDMKTIDIAREKVGERIFVGWPFLQEGKVQAISDEQFRYELINGQINKIPHKQEISEKWRRKADKFEQDNSKRYGTIIGKVNVFAHVLVLKGMKQEQDGALVREFFEEEQEYAIQITVDSVECEDSRYEEKPAAPLAEEFPLYTEIFYLGNNHYGCPGRVSSNTEENLAVKAIIDKNNLNEPEFGSEVAKAFAARIKYSPSFAVAKRLNISGLTLSKLTASLHVICKSNSNEQKSTDQRVNLGLNLKFEAKKQKVLGYTRKAKIKDKDGWEYSEKAIQILAEYKEKFPEFIQGLENKHDKEEIYTAEDFYPKEEAVSKINAIKDWLKTVEVRDFEKVPLEAEQLDKEAIQEIEKAADEFLKNMVIDQEEFKKLARYQLLKPSHASTLLQNQKFNLGDRVVFVKDSGNVPIASKGTIVGIEKNNIDVVFDCTFMGGSTLGDR
;
A
#
# COMPACT_ATOMS: atom_id res chain seq x y z
N MET A 1 -25.13 4.02 -14.64
CA MET A 1 -24.20 5.13 -14.34
C MET A 1 -22.80 4.56 -14.24
N PRO A 2 -21.77 5.33 -14.60
CA PRO A 2 -20.37 4.91 -14.46
C PRO A 2 -20.07 4.48 -13.01
N GLY A 3 -19.26 3.43 -12.85
CA GLY A 3 -18.90 2.87 -11.54
C GLY A 3 -19.95 1.96 -10.87
N PHE A 4 -21.18 1.89 -11.38
CA PHE A 4 -22.18 0.94 -10.89
C PHE A 4 -22.09 -0.39 -11.66
N PRO A 5 -22.11 -1.54 -10.96
CA PRO A 5 -22.05 -2.82 -11.64
C PRO A 5 -23.32 -3.08 -12.45
N SER A 6 -23.17 -3.75 -13.59
CA SER A 6 -24.30 -4.22 -14.39
C SER A 6 -24.02 -5.58 -15.00
N LEU A 7 -24.98 -6.49 -14.86
CA LEU A 7 -24.93 -7.80 -15.51
C LEU A 7 -25.33 -7.72 -16.99
N GLN A 8 -26.07 -6.68 -17.39
CA GLN A 8 -26.68 -6.56 -18.72
C GLN A 8 -25.66 -6.21 -19.83
N THR A 9 -24.42 -5.90 -19.46
CA THR A 9 -23.33 -5.58 -20.40
C THR A 9 -22.77 -6.80 -21.12
N LEU A 10 -23.05 -8.01 -20.63
CA LEU A 10 -22.72 -9.27 -21.29
C LEU A 10 -23.94 -10.16 -21.41
N LYS A 11 -24.05 -10.91 -22.51
CA LYS A 11 -25.08 -11.94 -22.68
C LYS A 11 -24.83 -13.08 -21.69
N HIS A 12 -25.83 -13.38 -20.88
CA HIS A 12 -25.72 -14.40 -19.84
C HIS A 12 -27.04 -15.12 -19.60
N THR A 13 -26.96 -16.25 -18.90
CA THR A 13 -28.11 -16.96 -18.34
C THR A 13 -27.93 -17.05 -16.82
N ALA A 14 -29.03 -17.12 -16.07
CA ALA A 14 -28.99 -17.18 -14.61
C ALA A 14 -29.85 -18.34 -14.11
N LYS A 15 -29.34 -19.12 -13.14
CA LYS A 15 -30.04 -20.25 -12.52
C LYS A 15 -29.70 -20.36 -11.04
N LEU A 16 -30.67 -20.72 -10.20
CA LEU A 16 -30.41 -21.05 -8.80
C LEU A 16 -29.78 -22.44 -8.71
N LEU A 17 -28.60 -22.56 -8.09
CA LEU A 17 -27.87 -23.83 -7.95
C LEU A 17 -27.17 -23.92 -6.59
N GLN A 18 -27.05 -25.13 -6.05
CA GLN A 18 -26.11 -25.42 -4.96
C GLN A 18 -24.68 -25.50 -5.50
N HIS A 19 -23.98 -24.36 -5.54
CA HIS A 19 -22.68 -24.22 -6.23
C HIS A 19 -21.47 -24.16 -5.28
N GLY A 20 -21.71 -24.00 -3.97
CA GLY A 20 -20.66 -23.92 -2.95
C GLY A 20 -19.79 -22.68 -3.10
N VAL A 21 -20.40 -21.50 -3.30
CA VAL A 21 -19.67 -20.23 -3.41
C VAL A 21 -19.11 -19.84 -2.04
N ASN A 22 -17.86 -19.37 -2.02
CA ASN A 22 -17.16 -18.87 -0.83
C ASN A 22 -16.87 -17.37 -0.96
N VAL A 23 -17.72 -16.55 -0.33
CA VAL A 23 -17.54 -15.09 -0.27
C VAL A 23 -16.72 -14.67 0.94
N PHE A 24 -16.81 -15.43 2.03
CA PHE A 24 -16.17 -15.12 3.31
C PHE A 24 -15.13 -16.20 3.66
N ASN A 25 -15.40 -16.99 4.70
CA ASN A 25 -14.43 -17.96 5.23
C ASN A 25 -14.73 -19.40 4.83
N SER A 26 -15.97 -19.72 4.47
CA SER A 26 -16.40 -21.09 4.17
C SER A 26 -17.40 -21.11 3.01
N GLU A 27 -17.44 -22.22 2.29
CA GLU A 27 -18.40 -22.45 1.22
C GLU A 27 -19.85 -22.39 1.73
N SER A 28 -20.72 -21.75 0.96
CA SER A 28 -22.16 -21.71 1.20
C SER A 28 -22.78 -23.10 1.00
N LYS A 29 -23.68 -23.48 1.92
CA LYS A 29 -24.52 -24.69 1.80
C LYS A 29 -25.87 -24.42 1.13
N ASN A 30 -26.22 -23.14 0.93
CA ASN A 30 -27.48 -22.73 0.35
C ASN A 30 -27.35 -22.56 -1.17
N GLU A 31 -28.49 -22.49 -1.85
CA GLU A 31 -28.53 -22.16 -3.27
C GLU A 31 -28.04 -20.73 -3.53
N THR A 32 -27.31 -20.57 -4.62
CA THR A 32 -26.78 -19.29 -5.11
C THR A 32 -27.33 -19.04 -6.51
N MET A 33 -27.63 -17.79 -6.86
CA MET A 33 -27.89 -17.42 -8.25
C MET A 33 -26.58 -17.49 -9.04
N VAL A 34 -26.44 -18.52 -9.87
CA VAL A 34 -25.25 -18.74 -10.70
C VAL A 34 -25.49 -18.14 -12.07
N ILE A 35 -24.54 -17.30 -12.51
CA ILE A 35 -24.58 -16.64 -13.81
C ILE A 35 -23.65 -17.37 -14.77
N SER A 36 -24.14 -17.77 -15.94
CA SER A 36 -23.33 -18.38 -16.99
C SER A 36 -23.20 -17.42 -18.17
N ILE A 37 -21.96 -17.00 -18.47
CA ILE A 37 -21.66 -16.08 -19.58
C ILE A 37 -21.70 -16.82 -20.91
N VAL A 38 -22.27 -16.18 -21.92
CA VAL A 38 -22.22 -16.67 -23.31
C VAL A 38 -20.96 -16.11 -23.96
N ASP A 39 -19.99 -16.99 -24.24
CA ASP A 39 -18.72 -16.61 -24.88
C ASP A 39 -18.94 -16.13 -26.32
N GLN A 40 -18.74 -14.83 -26.54
CA GLN A 40 -18.87 -14.16 -27.84
C GLN A 40 -17.68 -14.40 -28.78
N PHE A 41 -16.56 -14.93 -28.27
CA PHE A 41 -15.33 -15.17 -29.03
C PHE A 41 -15.09 -16.65 -29.37
N LYS A 42 -16.02 -17.54 -28.96
CA LYS A 42 -15.86 -19.00 -29.07
C LYS A 42 -15.48 -19.50 -30.47
N ASP A 43 -16.04 -18.89 -31.52
CA ASP A 43 -15.85 -19.30 -32.92
C ASP A 43 -14.76 -18.47 -33.64
N MET A 44 -14.11 -17.53 -32.95
CA MET A 44 -13.06 -16.68 -33.51
C MET A 44 -11.67 -17.27 -33.29
N LYS A 45 -10.75 -17.06 -34.24
CA LYS A 45 -9.34 -17.41 -34.06
C LYS A 45 -8.65 -16.34 -33.22
N THR A 46 -7.70 -16.74 -32.37
CA THR A 46 -6.94 -15.82 -31.51
C THR A 46 -6.28 -14.67 -32.29
N ILE A 47 -5.78 -14.94 -33.50
CA ILE A 47 -5.15 -13.92 -34.34
C ILE A 47 -6.14 -12.84 -34.81
N ASP A 48 -7.39 -13.22 -35.06
CA ASP A 48 -8.43 -12.29 -35.50
C ASP A 48 -8.91 -11.44 -34.32
N ILE A 49 -9.05 -12.05 -33.13
CA ILE A 49 -9.28 -11.33 -31.86
C ILE A 49 -8.15 -10.32 -31.61
N ALA A 50 -6.88 -10.72 -31.82
CA ALA A 50 -5.73 -9.84 -31.64
C ALA A 50 -5.73 -8.64 -32.60
N ARG A 51 -6.13 -8.83 -33.85
CA ARG A 51 -6.27 -7.74 -34.82
C ARG A 51 -7.37 -6.76 -34.46
N GLU A 52 -8.45 -7.25 -33.85
CA GLU A 52 -9.58 -6.41 -33.46
C GLU A 52 -9.34 -5.69 -32.13
N LYS A 53 -8.66 -6.32 -31.17
CA LYS A 53 -8.60 -5.82 -29.79
C LYS A 53 -7.28 -5.14 -29.42
N VAL A 54 -6.14 -5.54 -29.99
CA VAL A 54 -4.84 -4.97 -29.57
C VAL A 54 -4.75 -3.51 -29.97
N GLY A 55 -4.45 -2.64 -29.00
CA GLY A 55 -4.42 -1.19 -29.16
C GLY A 55 -5.76 -0.51 -28.85
N GLU A 56 -6.86 -1.27 -28.85
CA GLU A 56 -8.19 -0.75 -28.57
C GLU A 56 -8.45 -0.57 -27.07
N ARG A 57 -9.41 0.30 -26.79
CA ARG A 57 -9.96 0.50 -25.45
C ARG A 57 -11.07 -0.52 -25.21
N ILE A 58 -11.00 -1.18 -24.06
CA ILE A 58 -12.01 -2.12 -23.59
C ILE A 58 -12.34 -1.87 -22.12
N PHE A 59 -13.38 -2.53 -21.64
CA PHE A 59 -13.78 -2.55 -20.25
C PHE A 59 -13.59 -3.95 -19.66
N VAL A 60 -12.88 -4.02 -18.53
CA VAL A 60 -12.51 -5.24 -17.82
C VAL A 60 -13.13 -5.26 -16.41
N GLY A 61 -13.01 -6.38 -15.69
CA GLY A 61 -13.48 -6.46 -14.30
C GLY A 61 -15.01 -6.63 -14.14
N TRP A 62 -15.69 -7.17 -15.15
CA TRP A 62 -17.13 -7.44 -15.08
C TRP A 62 -17.54 -8.14 -13.77
N PRO A 63 -18.63 -7.70 -13.09
CA PRO A 63 -19.59 -6.69 -13.54
C PRO A 63 -19.23 -5.24 -13.18
N PHE A 64 -18.14 -5.02 -12.43
CA PHE A 64 -17.65 -3.69 -12.06
C PHE A 64 -16.67 -3.19 -13.12
N LEU A 65 -17.23 -2.78 -14.26
CA LEU A 65 -16.45 -2.43 -15.44
C LEU A 65 -15.47 -1.28 -15.16
N GLN A 66 -14.21 -1.50 -15.50
CA GLN A 66 -13.13 -0.52 -15.48
C GLN A 66 -12.50 -0.42 -16.87
N GLU A 67 -12.23 0.79 -17.30
CA GLU A 67 -11.58 1.06 -18.59
C GLU A 67 -10.13 0.55 -18.59
N GLY A 68 -9.69 0.02 -19.73
CA GLY A 68 -8.30 -0.36 -19.96
C GLY A 68 -7.96 -0.41 -21.44
N LYS A 69 -6.66 -0.42 -21.73
CA LYS A 69 -6.12 -0.50 -23.09
C LYS A 69 -5.42 -1.83 -23.30
N VAL A 70 -5.81 -2.57 -24.34
CA VAL A 70 -5.20 -3.87 -24.65
C VAL A 70 -3.81 -3.67 -25.26
N GLN A 71 -2.79 -4.25 -24.64
CA GLN A 71 -1.42 -4.28 -25.17
C GLN A 71 -1.13 -5.55 -25.97
N ALA A 72 -1.71 -6.66 -25.52
CA ALA A 72 -1.50 -7.96 -26.13
C ALA A 72 -2.70 -8.88 -25.93
N ILE A 73 -2.78 -9.91 -26.77
CA ILE A 73 -3.68 -11.05 -26.58
C ILE A 73 -2.81 -12.29 -26.45
N SER A 74 -3.19 -13.29 -25.65
CA SER A 74 -2.47 -14.57 -25.65
C SER A 74 -3.38 -15.78 -25.52
N ASP A 75 -2.97 -16.87 -26.15
CA ASP A 75 -3.50 -18.21 -25.94
C ASP A 75 -2.45 -19.09 -25.22
N GLU A 76 -2.73 -20.40 -25.06
CA GLU A 76 -1.82 -21.33 -24.37
C GLU A 76 -0.42 -21.41 -25.01
N GLN A 77 -0.30 -21.11 -26.31
CA GLN A 77 0.91 -21.34 -27.10
C GLN A 77 1.61 -20.04 -27.51
N PHE A 78 0.88 -18.93 -27.67
CA PHE A 78 1.39 -17.71 -28.28
C PHE A 78 0.86 -16.45 -27.61
N ARG A 79 1.70 -15.41 -27.61
CA ARG A 79 1.34 -14.01 -27.34
C ARG A 79 1.33 -13.22 -28.65
N TYR A 80 0.31 -12.40 -28.82
CA TYR A 80 0.05 -11.59 -30.00
C TYR A 80 0.18 -10.12 -29.62
N GLU A 81 1.14 -9.42 -30.20
CA GLU A 81 1.46 -8.03 -29.89
C GLU A 81 1.59 -7.21 -31.16
N LEU A 82 1.29 -5.91 -31.06
CA LEU A 82 1.50 -4.97 -32.15
C LEU A 82 2.97 -4.53 -32.17
N ILE A 83 3.71 -4.96 -33.19
CA ILE A 83 5.11 -4.54 -33.41
C ILE A 83 5.20 -3.97 -34.83
N ASN A 84 5.72 -2.75 -34.97
CA ASN A 84 5.84 -2.04 -36.25
C ASN A 84 4.51 -1.96 -37.03
N GLY A 85 3.39 -1.79 -36.32
CA GLY A 85 2.06 -1.67 -36.93
C GLY A 85 1.45 -2.99 -37.42
N GLN A 86 2.07 -4.15 -37.13
CA GLN A 86 1.52 -5.46 -37.46
C GLN A 86 1.44 -6.37 -36.23
N ILE A 87 0.39 -7.18 -36.16
CA ILE A 87 0.22 -8.19 -35.09
C ILE A 87 1.20 -9.33 -35.33
N ASN A 88 2.17 -9.45 -34.43
CA ASN A 88 3.18 -10.49 -34.45
C ASN A 88 2.82 -11.61 -33.47
N LYS A 89 3.11 -12.85 -33.88
CA LYS A 89 2.82 -14.07 -33.12
C LYS A 89 4.09 -14.58 -32.46
N ILE A 90 4.17 -14.48 -31.14
CA ILE A 90 5.35 -14.80 -30.34
C ILE A 90 5.10 -16.11 -29.58
N PRO A 91 5.86 -17.19 -29.84
CA PRO A 91 5.68 -18.47 -29.15
C PRO A 91 6.10 -18.39 -27.68
N HIS A 92 5.29 -19.00 -26.82
CA HIS A 92 5.61 -19.18 -25.40
C HIS A 92 6.72 -20.22 -25.20
N LYS A 93 7.60 -19.94 -24.24
CA LYS A 93 8.48 -20.98 -23.66
C LYS A 93 7.62 -21.93 -22.82
N GLN A 94 8.03 -23.19 -22.66
CA GLN A 94 7.27 -24.21 -21.92
C GLN A 94 6.85 -23.74 -20.51
N GLU A 95 7.77 -23.11 -19.77
CA GLU A 95 7.47 -22.57 -18.43
C GLU A 95 6.34 -21.52 -18.43
N ILE A 96 6.27 -20.68 -19.47
CA ILE A 96 5.24 -19.65 -19.60
C ILE A 96 3.89 -20.29 -19.93
N SER A 97 3.89 -21.29 -20.82
CA SER A 97 2.68 -22.04 -21.20
C SER A 97 2.08 -22.78 -19.99
N GLU A 98 2.89 -23.41 -19.15
CA GLU A 98 2.41 -24.04 -17.91
C GLU A 98 1.83 -23.03 -16.92
N LYS A 99 2.49 -21.86 -16.76
CA LYS A 99 2.00 -20.77 -15.91
C LYS A 99 0.68 -20.22 -16.44
N TRP A 100 0.58 -20.05 -17.76
CA TRP A 100 -0.62 -19.59 -18.45
C TRP A 100 -1.79 -20.54 -18.18
N ARG A 101 -1.59 -21.86 -18.33
CA ARG A 101 -2.64 -22.85 -18.07
C ARG A 101 -3.12 -22.83 -16.62
N ARG A 102 -2.19 -22.84 -15.66
CA ARG A 102 -2.54 -22.73 -14.23
C ARG A 102 -3.32 -21.44 -13.92
N LYS A 103 -3.00 -20.35 -14.63
CA LYS A 103 -3.68 -19.07 -14.48
C LYS A 103 -5.09 -19.09 -15.08
N ALA A 104 -5.27 -19.69 -16.26
CA ALA A 104 -6.57 -19.94 -16.87
C ALA A 104 -7.48 -20.74 -15.93
N ASP A 105 -7.01 -21.89 -15.45
CA ASP A 105 -7.74 -22.76 -14.51
C ASP A 105 -8.11 -22.01 -13.22
N LYS A 106 -7.17 -21.22 -12.68
CA LYS A 106 -7.42 -20.40 -11.49
C LYS A 106 -8.45 -19.31 -11.75
N PHE A 107 -8.41 -18.63 -12.90
CA PHE A 107 -9.35 -17.58 -13.25
C PHE A 107 -10.78 -18.13 -13.36
N GLU A 108 -10.94 -19.32 -13.95
CA GLU A 108 -12.21 -20.05 -13.98
C GLU A 108 -12.70 -20.40 -12.56
N GLN A 109 -11.81 -20.96 -11.74
CA GLN A 109 -12.13 -21.36 -10.37
C GLN A 109 -12.52 -20.16 -9.50
N ASP A 110 -11.77 -19.06 -9.57
CA ASP A 110 -12.02 -17.85 -8.80
C ASP A 110 -13.37 -17.23 -9.18
N ASN A 111 -13.69 -17.12 -10.48
CA ASN A 111 -14.99 -16.61 -10.92
C ASN A 111 -16.15 -17.52 -10.48
N SER A 112 -15.97 -18.83 -10.60
CA SER A 112 -16.99 -19.82 -10.24
C SER A 112 -17.23 -19.87 -8.72
N LYS A 113 -16.16 -19.98 -7.92
CA LYS A 113 -16.24 -20.21 -6.48
C LYS A 113 -16.35 -18.94 -5.65
N ARG A 114 -15.85 -17.79 -6.12
CA ARG A 114 -15.97 -16.54 -5.36
C ARG A 114 -17.16 -15.70 -5.80
N TYR A 115 -17.43 -15.65 -7.10
CA TYR A 115 -18.46 -14.75 -7.66
C TYR A 115 -19.73 -15.47 -8.10
N GLY A 116 -19.74 -16.81 -8.16
CA GLY A 116 -20.88 -17.56 -8.68
C GLY A 116 -21.06 -17.38 -10.19
N THR A 117 -19.98 -17.08 -10.91
CA THR A 117 -20.00 -16.80 -12.35
C THR A 117 -19.27 -17.91 -13.11
N ILE A 118 -19.98 -18.60 -13.99
CA ILE A 118 -19.44 -19.59 -14.93
C ILE A 118 -19.10 -18.86 -16.23
N ILE A 119 -17.81 -18.63 -16.44
CA ILE A 119 -17.29 -17.93 -17.63
C ILE A 119 -16.92 -18.88 -18.79
N GLY A 120 -17.03 -20.20 -18.57
CA GLY A 120 -16.54 -21.22 -19.51
C GLY A 120 -15.02 -21.38 -19.48
N LYS A 121 -14.50 -22.24 -20.36
CA LYS A 121 -13.05 -22.48 -20.45
C LYS A 121 -12.33 -21.24 -20.97
N VAL A 122 -11.31 -20.76 -20.27
CA VAL A 122 -10.49 -19.62 -20.67
C VAL A 122 -9.44 -20.10 -21.66
N ASN A 123 -9.65 -19.81 -22.95
CA ASN A 123 -8.69 -20.13 -24.01
C ASN A 123 -7.83 -18.93 -24.43
N VAL A 124 -8.26 -17.71 -24.10
CA VAL A 124 -7.63 -16.46 -24.53
C VAL A 124 -7.66 -15.43 -23.41
N PHE A 125 -6.51 -14.81 -23.14
CA PHE A 125 -6.37 -13.66 -22.24
C PHE A 125 -6.11 -12.37 -23.03
N ALA A 126 -6.71 -11.28 -22.58
CA ALA A 126 -6.30 -9.92 -22.88
C ALA A 126 -5.33 -9.41 -21.83
N HIS A 127 -4.19 -8.90 -22.27
CA HIS A 127 -3.19 -8.22 -21.44
C HIS A 127 -3.47 -6.73 -21.52
N VAL A 128 -3.92 -6.15 -20.41
CA VAL A 128 -4.56 -4.83 -20.39
C VAL A 128 -3.82 -3.92 -19.43
N LEU A 129 -3.46 -2.72 -19.89
CA LEU A 129 -3.10 -1.62 -18.99
C LEU A 129 -4.40 -0.99 -18.51
N VAL A 130 -4.73 -1.22 -17.24
CA VAL A 130 -5.96 -0.71 -16.64
C VAL A 130 -5.82 0.79 -16.38
N LEU A 131 -6.90 1.54 -16.59
CA LEU A 131 -6.95 2.98 -16.33
C LEU A 131 -6.71 3.25 -14.83
N LYS A 132 -5.65 3.99 -14.54
CA LYS A 132 -5.29 4.44 -13.19
C LYS A 132 -6.03 5.74 -12.85
N GLY A 133 -6.15 6.66 -13.81
CA GLY A 133 -6.84 7.93 -13.65
C GLY A 133 -6.52 8.90 -14.78
N MET A 134 -6.59 10.20 -14.47
CA MET A 134 -6.15 11.26 -15.40
C MET A 134 -4.85 11.89 -14.90
N LYS A 135 -3.99 12.23 -15.83
CA LYS A 135 -2.75 12.97 -15.61
C LYS A 135 -2.78 14.24 -16.45
N GLN A 136 -2.31 15.32 -15.86
CA GLN A 136 -2.10 16.57 -16.59
C GLN A 136 -0.67 16.61 -17.12
N GLU A 137 -0.51 16.89 -18.41
CA GLU A 137 0.80 17.07 -19.04
C GLU A 137 1.36 18.48 -18.81
N GLN A 138 2.63 18.70 -19.16
CA GLN A 138 3.31 20.00 -18.96
C GLN A 138 2.69 21.11 -19.80
N ASP A 139 2.13 20.76 -20.96
CA ASP A 139 1.39 21.67 -21.82
C ASP A 139 -0.01 22.00 -21.28
N GLY A 140 -0.47 21.26 -20.27
CA GLY A 140 -1.75 21.40 -19.58
C GLY A 140 -2.88 20.53 -20.12
N ALA A 141 -2.63 19.68 -21.12
CA ALA A 141 -3.60 18.70 -21.58
C ALA A 141 -3.89 17.66 -20.49
N LEU A 142 -5.14 17.24 -20.39
CA LEU A 142 -5.59 16.20 -19.48
C LEU A 142 -5.74 14.89 -20.26
N VAL A 143 -4.86 13.94 -19.97
CA VAL A 143 -4.78 12.64 -20.66
C VAL A 143 -5.03 11.49 -19.71
N ARG A 144 -5.46 10.34 -20.24
CA ARG A 144 -5.59 9.11 -19.44
C ARG A 144 -4.23 8.59 -19.00
N GLU A 145 -4.11 8.28 -17.72
CA GLU A 145 -2.96 7.58 -17.14
C GLU A 145 -3.35 6.12 -16.89
N PHE A 146 -2.55 5.20 -17.42
CA PHE A 146 -2.71 3.77 -17.21
C PHE A 146 -1.64 3.26 -16.24
N PHE A 147 -1.91 2.14 -15.58
CA PHE A 147 -0.85 1.43 -14.84
C PHE A 147 0.26 0.98 -15.79
N GLU A 148 1.50 0.90 -15.28
CA GLU A 148 2.65 0.39 -16.04
C GLU A 148 2.63 -1.13 -16.18
N GLU A 149 2.03 -1.83 -15.20
CA GLU A 149 1.93 -3.29 -15.20
C GLU A 149 0.68 -3.77 -15.94
N GLU A 150 0.87 -4.70 -16.87
CA GLU A 150 -0.22 -5.40 -17.55
C GLU A 150 -0.96 -6.32 -16.59
N GLN A 151 -2.29 -6.31 -16.68
CA GLN A 151 -3.16 -7.25 -16.00
C GLN A 151 -3.90 -8.12 -17.01
N GLU A 152 -3.97 -9.42 -16.74
CA GLU A 152 -4.64 -10.37 -17.63
C GLU A 152 -6.10 -10.60 -17.25
N TYR A 153 -6.98 -10.47 -18.25
CA TYR A 153 -8.42 -10.73 -18.14
C TYR A 153 -8.85 -11.73 -19.21
N ALA A 154 -9.73 -12.67 -18.86
CA ALA A 154 -10.30 -13.58 -19.85
C ALA A 154 -11.14 -12.78 -20.86
N ILE A 155 -10.89 -12.95 -22.16
CA ILE A 155 -11.51 -12.11 -23.19
C ILE A 155 -13.04 -12.24 -23.20
N GLN A 156 -13.57 -13.42 -22.88
CA GLN A 156 -15.02 -13.66 -22.85
C GLN A 156 -15.80 -12.82 -21.82
N ILE A 157 -15.12 -12.16 -20.87
CA ILE A 157 -15.74 -11.27 -19.89
C ILE A 157 -15.34 -9.80 -20.05
N THR A 158 -14.75 -9.44 -21.20
CA THR A 158 -14.46 -8.04 -21.54
C THR A 158 -15.61 -7.45 -22.34
N VAL A 159 -15.83 -6.15 -22.17
CA VAL A 159 -16.89 -5.39 -22.84
C VAL A 159 -16.24 -4.32 -23.71
N ASP A 160 -16.69 -4.18 -24.96
CA ASP A 160 -16.05 -3.27 -25.92
C ASP A 160 -16.41 -1.80 -25.69
N SER A 161 -17.66 -1.53 -25.33
CA SER A 161 -18.16 -0.18 -25.07
C SER A 161 -19.27 -0.20 -24.04
N VAL A 162 -19.47 0.93 -23.36
CA VAL A 162 -20.54 1.15 -22.40
C VAL A 162 -21.43 2.28 -22.88
N GLU A 163 -22.72 2.22 -22.58
CA GLU A 163 -23.68 3.28 -22.97
C GLU A 163 -23.38 4.64 -22.32
N CYS A 164 -22.77 4.62 -21.14
CA CYS A 164 -22.48 5.82 -20.35
C CYS A 164 -21.05 5.75 -19.84
N GLU A 165 -20.17 6.51 -20.48
CA GLU A 165 -18.77 6.68 -20.06
C GLU A 165 -18.66 7.61 -18.85
N ASP A 166 -17.55 7.47 -18.13
CA ASP A 166 -17.27 8.29 -16.96
C ASP A 166 -16.69 9.65 -17.37
N SER A 167 -17.45 10.72 -17.15
CA SER A 167 -17.03 12.09 -17.47
C SER A 167 -15.78 12.53 -16.70
N ARG A 168 -15.40 11.85 -15.62
CA ARG A 168 -14.16 12.13 -14.87
C ARG A 168 -12.91 11.73 -15.65
N TYR A 169 -13.04 10.85 -16.65
CA TYR A 169 -11.94 10.34 -17.47
C TYR A 169 -11.96 10.89 -18.90
N GLU A 170 -12.71 11.96 -19.13
CA GLU A 170 -12.74 12.64 -20.43
C GLU A 170 -11.43 13.42 -20.64
N GLU A 171 -10.76 13.13 -21.75
CA GLU A 171 -9.54 13.82 -22.15
C GLU A 171 -9.85 15.24 -22.61
N LYS A 172 -8.98 16.19 -22.23
CA LYS A 172 -9.15 17.60 -22.57
C LYS A 172 -7.85 18.15 -23.14
N PRO A 173 -7.89 18.88 -24.27
CA PRO A 173 -6.71 19.57 -24.77
C PRO A 173 -6.28 20.67 -23.80
N ALA A 174 -5.04 21.13 -23.94
CA ALA A 174 -4.54 22.25 -23.19
C ALA A 174 -5.38 23.51 -23.43
N ALA A 175 -6.03 24.01 -22.38
CA ALA A 175 -6.72 25.30 -22.44
C ALA A 175 -5.72 26.45 -22.62
N PRO A 176 -6.12 27.58 -23.25
CA PRO A 176 -5.30 28.80 -23.28
C PRO A 176 -4.95 29.28 -21.87
N LEU A 177 -3.77 29.90 -21.71
CA LEU A 177 -3.29 30.35 -20.39
C LEU A 177 -4.27 31.32 -19.70
N ALA A 178 -4.92 32.20 -20.45
CA ALA A 178 -5.88 33.17 -19.91
C ALA A 178 -7.15 32.52 -19.35
N GLU A 179 -7.58 31.40 -19.95
CA GLU A 179 -8.74 30.63 -19.48
C GLU A 179 -8.38 29.72 -18.31
N GLU A 180 -7.20 29.08 -18.36
CA GLU A 180 -6.78 28.20 -17.28
C GLU A 180 -6.34 28.97 -16.02
N PHE A 181 -5.68 30.13 -16.19
CA PHE A 181 -5.19 30.98 -15.11
C PHE A 181 -5.72 32.42 -15.25
N PRO A 182 -7.01 32.66 -14.96
CA PRO A 182 -7.54 34.01 -14.86
C PRO A 182 -6.80 34.86 -13.81
N LEU A 183 -6.91 36.19 -13.92
CA LEU A 183 -6.38 37.11 -12.91
C LEU A 183 -6.92 36.76 -11.52
N TYR A 184 -6.06 36.90 -10.51
CA TYR A 184 -6.34 36.61 -9.10
C TYR A 184 -6.60 35.15 -8.75
N THR A 185 -6.44 34.21 -9.69
CA THR A 185 -6.50 32.77 -9.40
C THR A 185 -5.46 32.40 -8.34
N GLU A 186 -5.89 31.65 -7.34
CA GLU A 186 -5.02 31.14 -6.27
C GLU A 186 -4.20 29.97 -6.78
N ILE A 187 -2.89 30.05 -6.57
CA ILE A 187 -1.92 29.08 -7.06
C ILE A 187 -0.83 28.83 -6.01
N PHE A 188 -0.08 27.76 -6.22
CA PHE A 188 1.23 27.53 -5.62
C PHE A 188 2.30 27.73 -6.69
N TYR A 189 3.36 28.44 -6.34
CA TYR A 189 4.52 28.66 -7.21
C TYR A 189 5.47 27.46 -7.14
N LEU A 190 5.83 26.90 -8.30
CA LEU A 190 6.70 25.72 -8.44
C LEU A 190 8.06 26.06 -9.09
N GLY A 191 8.52 27.30 -8.97
CA GLY A 191 9.85 27.69 -9.43
C GLY A 191 10.98 27.19 -8.52
N ASN A 192 12.23 27.45 -8.92
CA ASN A 192 13.41 26.94 -8.20
C ASN A 192 13.58 27.53 -6.79
N ASN A 193 13.19 28.78 -6.58
CA ASN A 193 13.20 29.44 -5.28
C ASN A 193 11.76 29.54 -4.78
N HIS A 194 11.55 29.53 -3.46
CA HIS A 194 10.20 29.63 -2.87
C HIS A 194 9.19 28.60 -3.42
N TYR A 195 9.68 27.39 -3.72
CA TYR A 195 8.85 26.29 -4.21
C TYR A 195 7.74 25.95 -3.20
N GLY A 196 6.51 25.82 -3.68
CA GLY A 196 5.35 25.53 -2.86
C GLY A 196 4.79 26.74 -2.10
N CYS A 197 5.28 27.97 -2.35
CA CYS A 197 4.68 29.17 -1.76
C CYS A 197 3.32 29.50 -2.39
N PRO A 198 2.31 29.86 -1.57
CA PRO A 198 1.01 30.29 -2.08
C PRO A 198 1.12 31.66 -2.75
N GLY A 199 0.30 31.91 -3.75
CA GLY A 199 0.29 33.16 -4.50
C GLY A 199 -0.97 33.35 -5.32
N ARG A 200 -1.00 34.46 -6.06
CA ARG A 200 -2.09 34.77 -6.98
C ARG A 200 -1.56 35.25 -8.32
N VAL A 201 -2.28 34.89 -9.38
CA VAL A 201 -1.99 35.38 -10.74
C VAL A 201 -2.17 36.90 -10.78
N SER A 202 -1.10 37.62 -11.14
CA SER A 202 -1.11 39.09 -11.27
C SER A 202 -1.26 39.56 -12.71
N SER A 203 -0.79 38.76 -13.67
CA SER A 203 -0.95 39.00 -15.10
C SER A 203 -0.96 37.68 -15.87
N ASN A 204 -1.77 37.61 -16.92
CA ASN A 204 -1.76 36.53 -17.89
C ASN A 204 -1.64 37.12 -19.30
N THR A 205 -0.68 36.63 -20.08
CA THR A 205 -0.60 36.90 -21.52
C THR A 205 -0.75 35.59 -22.28
N GLU A 206 -0.80 35.64 -23.61
CA GLU A 206 -0.91 34.42 -24.43
C GLU A 206 0.27 33.45 -24.20
N GLU A 207 1.45 33.98 -23.90
CA GLU A 207 2.68 33.19 -23.78
C GLU A 207 3.19 33.03 -22.34
N ASN A 208 2.85 33.95 -21.43
CA ASN A 208 3.51 34.05 -20.14
C ASN A 208 2.54 34.39 -19.01
N LEU A 209 2.84 33.87 -17.82
CA LEU A 209 2.15 34.21 -16.58
C LEU A 209 3.04 35.08 -15.68
N ALA A 210 2.41 35.91 -14.87
CA ALA A 210 3.05 36.56 -13.73
C ALA A 210 2.22 36.30 -12.48
N VAL A 211 2.91 36.08 -11.35
CA VAL A 211 2.27 35.79 -10.07
C VAL A 211 2.90 36.60 -8.96
N LYS A 212 2.08 37.03 -8.01
CA LYS A 212 2.53 37.58 -6.73
C LYS A 212 2.44 36.47 -5.70
N ALA A 213 3.59 35.97 -5.27
CA ALA A 213 3.67 34.91 -4.26
C ALA A 213 3.99 35.50 -2.89
N ILE A 214 3.49 34.83 -1.85
CA ILE A 214 3.78 35.14 -0.45
C ILE A 214 5.01 34.31 -0.07
N ILE A 215 6.10 34.99 0.25
CA ILE A 215 7.41 34.36 0.49
C ILE A 215 7.90 34.64 1.91
N ASP A 216 8.82 33.81 2.38
CA ASP A 216 9.68 34.17 3.51
C ASP A 216 10.88 34.93 2.98
N LYS A 217 11.00 36.20 3.38
CA LYS A 217 12.09 37.08 2.96
C LYS A 217 13.46 36.60 3.45
N ASN A 218 13.49 35.93 4.60
CA ASN A 218 14.72 35.48 5.21
C ASN A 218 15.23 34.18 4.59
N ASN A 219 14.36 33.41 3.94
CA ASN A 219 14.68 32.07 3.43
C ASN A 219 14.22 31.89 1.98
N LEU A 220 15.20 31.77 1.08
CA LEU A 220 14.96 31.46 -0.34
C LEU A 220 14.40 30.04 -0.54
N ASN A 221 14.81 29.11 0.32
CA ASN A 221 14.44 27.69 0.28
C ASN A 221 13.81 27.27 1.62
N GLU A 222 13.02 26.20 1.60
CA GLU A 222 12.50 25.60 2.84
C GLU A 222 13.65 25.09 3.72
N PRO A 223 13.53 25.21 5.06
CA PRO A 223 14.54 24.76 5.99
C PRO A 223 14.63 23.23 6.05
N GLU A 224 15.82 22.70 6.32
CA GLU A 224 16.08 21.25 6.31
C GLU A 224 16.05 20.58 7.71
N PHE A 225 15.60 21.28 8.75
CA PHE A 225 15.63 20.78 10.14
C PHE A 225 14.96 19.40 10.29
N GLY A 226 13.86 19.15 9.59
CA GLY A 226 13.17 17.86 9.61
C GLY A 226 14.05 16.72 9.10
N SER A 227 14.72 16.94 7.96
CA SER A 227 15.66 15.99 7.37
C SER A 227 16.87 15.75 8.27
N GLU A 228 17.38 16.79 8.94
CA GLU A 228 18.50 16.69 9.87
C GLU A 228 18.14 15.82 11.08
N VAL A 229 16.98 16.08 11.70
CA VAL A 229 16.47 15.27 12.82
C VAL A 229 16.24 13.82 12.39
N ALA A 230 15.62 13.59 11.23
CA ALA A 230 15.41 12.24 10.70
C ALA A 230 16.72 11.48 10.47
N LYS A 231 17.76 12.15 9.94
CA LYS A 231 19.11 11.57 9.78
C LYS A 231 19.75 11.26 11.13
N ALA A 232 19.65 12.16 12.11
CA ALA A 232 20.17 11.95 13.45
C ALA A 232 19.49 10.76 14.15
N PHE A 233 18.16 10.66 14.02
CA PHE A 233 17.36 9.53 14.51
C PHE A 233 17.80 8.21 13.86
N ALA A 234 17.94 8.18 12.52
CA ALA A 234 18.39 6.99 11.80
C ALA A 234 19.81 6.55 12.22
N ALA A 235 20.70 7.50 12.52
CA ALA A 235 22.04 7.20 13.01
C ALA A 235 22.06 6.67 14.46
N ARG A 236 21.09 7.08 15.29
CA ARG A 236 20.95 6.63 16.68
C ARG A 236 20.50 5.17 16.76
N ILE A 237 19.62 4.73 15.88
CA ILE A 237 19.05 3.37 15.94
C ILE A 237 19.91 2.37 15.20
N LYS A 238 20.63 1.55 15.97
CA LYS A 238 21.38 0.41 15.43
C LYS A 238 20.51 -0.84 15.45
N TYR A 239 20.38 -1.45 14.27
CA TYR A 239 19.76 -2.75 14.10
C TYR A 239 20.82 -3.83 13.94
N SER A 240 20.61 -4.96 14.62
CA SER A 240 21.46 -6.14 14.50
C SER A 240 20.72 -7.26 13.78
N PRO A 241 21.37 -7.97 12.85
CA PRO A 241 20.73 -9.06 12.13
C PRO A 241 20.45 -10.26 13.05
N SER A 242 19.40 -11.01 12.75
CA SER A 242 18.93 -12.16 13.54
C SER A 242 20.04 -13.14 13.98
N PHE A 243 21.00 -13.48 13.11
CA PHE A 243 22.10 -14.39 13.46
C PHE A 243 23.03 -13.80 14.53
N ALA A 244 23.28 -12.49 14.49
CA ALA A 244 24.14 -11.81 15.47
C ALA A 244 23.43 -11.72 16.82
N VAL A 245 22.12 -11.45 16.81
CA VAL A 245 21.27 -11.41 18.01
C VAL A 245 21.19 -12.79 18.66
N ALA A 246 20.94 -13.84 17.88
CA ALA A 246 20.91 -15.21 18.36
C ALA A 246 22.24 -15.61 19.02
N LYS A 247 23.37 -15.25 18.40
CA LYS A 247 24.71 -15.47 18.97
C LYS A 247 24.93 -14.67 20.26
N ARG A 248 24.55 -13.39 20.30
CA ARG A 248 24.69 -12.52 21.48
C ARG A 248 23.88 -13.04 22.67
N LEU A 249 22.67 -13.55 22.41
CA LEU A 249 21.80 -14.12 23.44
C LEU A 249 22.07 -15.59 23.72
N ASN A 250 22.99 -16.25 23.01
CA ASN A 250 23.26 -17.70 23.10
C ASN A 250 21.96 -18.54 23.05
N ILE A 251 21.19 -18.36 21.97
CA ILE A 251 19.98 -19.13 21.63
C ILE A 251 20.02 -19.49 20.15
N SER A 252 19.27 -20.50 19.71
CA SER A 252 19.17 -20.84 18.30
C SER A 252 18.35 -19.79 17.53
N GLY A 253 18.62 -19.67 16.23
CA GLY A 253 17.85 -18.78 15.35
C GLY A 253 16.35 -19.15 15.29
N LEU A 254 16.02 -20.44 15.48
CA LEU A 254 14.65 -20.92 15.54
C LEU A 254 13.93 -20.42 16.80
N THR A 255 14.57 -20.54 17.97
CA THR A 255 14.02 -20.02 19.23
C THR A 255 13.84 -18.51 19.18
N LEU A 256 14.83 -17.76 18.69
CA LEU A 256 14.70 -16.32 18.47
C LEU A 256 13.48 -16.02 17.58
N SER A 257 13.31 -16.79 16.49
CA SER A 257 12.17 -16.61 15.58
C SER A 257 10.83 -16.88 16.25
N LYS A 258 10.73 -17.91 17.10
CA LYS A 258 9.51 -18.28 17.84
C LYS A 258 9.17 -17.26 18.92
N LEU A 259 10.15 -16.84 19.72
CA LEU A 259 9.97 -15.85 20.79
C LEU A 259 9.53 -14.48 20.26
N THR A 260 10.01 -14.09 19.08
CA THR A 260 9.69 -12.80 18.47
C THR A 260 8.42 -12.82 17.63
N ALA A 261 7.87 -14.00 17.31
CA ALA A 261 6.61 -14.18 16.58
C ALA A 261 5.43 -14.42 17.55
N SER A 262 4.28 -14.84 17.02
CA SER A 262 3.15 -15.34 17.83
C SER A 262 3.42 -16.79 18.22
N LEU A 263 3.61 -17.05 19.52
CA LEU A 263 3.93 -18.36 20.06
C LEU A 263 2.78 -18.87 20.91
N HIS A 264 1.97 -19.78 20.34
CA HIS A 264 0.81 -20.33 21.04
C HIS A 264 1.16 -21.61 21.79
N VAL A 265 0.80 -21.65 23.07
CA VAL A 265 0.88 -22.84 23.94
C VAL A 265 -0.52 -23.21 24.39
N ILE A 266 -0.87 -24.49 24.27
CA ILE A 266 -2.13 -25.07 24.71
C ILE A 266 -2.00 -25.48 26.18
N CYS A 267 -2.85 -24.88 27.02
CA CYS A 267 -3.07 -25.30 28.38
C CYS A 267 -4.34 -26.14 28.44
N LYS A 268 -4.21 -27.41 28.85
CA LYS A 268 -5.36 -28.26 29.17
C LYS A 268 -5.81 -27.89 30.59
N SER A 269 -7.02 -27.38 30.74
CA SER A 269 -7.59 -27.10 32.05
C SER A 269 -8.05 -28.40 32.71
N ASN A 270 -7.62 -28.66 33.94
CA ASN A 270 -8.10 -29.77 34.77
C ASN A 270 -9.44 -29.43 35.44
N SER A 271 -10.44 -28.99 34.67
CA SER A 271 -11.82 -28.96 35.17
C SER A 271 -12.46 -30.31 34.88
N ASN A 272 -12.70 -31.07 35.95
CA ASN A 272 -13.49 -32.31 35.92
C ASN A 272 -14.94 -31.99 35.56
N GLU A 273 -15.26 -31.72 34.29
CA GLU A 273 -16.63 -31.74 33.75
C GLU A 273 -16.61 -31.56 32.23
N GLN A 274 -16.70 -32.68 31.50
CA GLN A 274 -17.20 -32.94 30.12
C GLN A 274 -17.06 -31.93 28.95
N LYS A 275 -16.38 -30.79 29.09
CA LYS A 275 -15.98 -29.89 28.01
C LYS A 275 -14.62 -29.28 28.33
N SER A 276 -13.54 -30.04 28.10
CA SER A 276 -12.18 -29.51 28.13
C SER A 276 -12.00 -28.52 26.97
N THR A 277 -12.26 -27.24 27.20
CA THR A 277 -11.87 -26.20 26.25
C THR A 277 -10.38 -25.96 26.39
N ASP A 278 -9.60 -26.50 25.45
CA ASP A 278 -8.16 -26.23 25.34
C ASP A 278 -7.91 -24.72 25.25
N GLN A 279 -7.27 -24.15 26.26
CA GLN A 279 -6.99 -22.72 26.29
C GLN A 279 -5.67 -22.46 25.55
N ARG A 280 -5.74 -21.73 24.44
CA ARG A 280 -4.55 -21.26 23.71
C ARG A 280 -4.06 -19.94 24.30
N VAL A 281 -2.84 -19.93 24.81
CA VAL A 281 -2.18 -18.73 25.36
C VAL A 281 -1.04 -18.33 24.42
N ASN A 282 -0.99 -17.04 24.02
CA ASN A 282 0.14 -16.51 23.28
C ASN A 282 1.22 -16.04 24.25
N LEU A 283 2.43 -16.60 24.12
CA LEU A 283 3.61 -16.29 24.93
C LEU A 283 4.72 -15.64 24.09
N GLY A 284 4.44 -15.26 22.85
CA GLY A 284 5.39 -14.56 22.01
C GLY A 284 5.43 -13.06 22.32
N LEU A 285 6.59 -12.43 22.11
CA LEU A 285 6.76 -10.97 22.15
C LEU A 285 6.09 -10.28 20.95
N ASN A 286 5.63 -11.02 19.94
CA ASN A 286 4.86 -10.48 18.82
C ASN A 286 5.52 -9.28 18.12
N LEU A 287 6.85 -9.29 18.02
CA LEU A 287 7.65 -8.25 17.41
C LEU A 287 7.70 -8.35 15.88
N LYS A 288 7.36 -9.51 15.31
CA LYS A 288 7.34 -9.74 13.85
C LYS A 288 6.18 -10.62 13.41
N PHE A 289 5.66 -10.37 12.22
CA PHE A 289 4.57 -11.15 11.63
C PHE A 289 4.83 -11.42 10.14
N GLU A 290 5.45 -12.57 9.85
CA GLU A 290 5.84 -12.95 8.48
C GLU A 290 4.61 -13.11 7.56
N ALA A 291 3.60 -13.88 8.01
CA ALA A 291 2.39 -14.15 7.22
C ALA A 291 1.55 -12.89 6.94
N LYS A 292 1.56 -11.94 7.87
CA LYS A 292 0.83 -10.66 7.74
C LYS A 292 1.66 -9.56 7.09
N LYS A 293 2.97 -9.78 6.86
CA LYS A 293 3.93 -8.75 6.44
C LYS A 293 3.86 -7.50 7.34
N GLN A 294 3.98 -7.70 8.65
CA GLN A 294 4.00 -6.61 9.64
C GLN A 294 5.22 -6.70 10.56
N LYS A 295 5.66 -5.54 11.05
CA LYS A 295 6.74 -5.34 12.02
C LYS A 295 6.24 -4.50 13.20
N VAL A 296 7.03 -4.45 14.27
CA VAL A 296 6.78 -3.54 15.39
C VAL A 296 7.78 -2.39 15.33
N LEU A 297 7.28 -1.15 15.26
CA LEU A 297 8.09 0.05 15.12
C LEU A 297 9.07 0.22 16.28
N GLY A 298 10.30 0.62 15.98
CA GLY A 298 11.36 0.77 16.97
C GLY A 298 11.95 -0.53 17.53
N TYR A 299 11.35 -1.70 17.24
CA TYR A 299 11.82 -3.01 17.73
C TYR A 299 12.40 -3.89 16.63
N THR A 300 11.70 -4.03 15.51
CA THR A 300 12.12 -4.92 14.40
C THR A 300 12.02 -4.23 13.06
N ARG A 301 12.82 -4.70 12.11
CA ARG A 301 12.67 -4.38 10.69
C ARG A 301 13.06 -5.56 9.82
N LYS A 302 12.62 -5.53 8.57
CA LYS A 302 13.03 -6.50 7.54
C LYS A 302 13.95 -5.78 6.56
N ALA A 303 15.16 -6.30 6.41
CA ALA A 303 16.18 -5.74 5.53
C ALA A 303 16.71 -6.81 4.58
N LYS A 304 17.22 -6.39 3.42
CA LYS A 304 17.92 -7.28 2.49
C LYS A 304 19.33 -7.54 3.02
N ILE A 305 19.61 -8.78 3.42
CA ILE A 305 20.93 -9.24 3.85
C ILE A 305 21.45 -10.18 2.77
N LYS A 306 22.49 -9.77 2.01
CA LYS A 306 23.13 -10.61 0.97
C LYS A 306 22.12 -11.29 0.04
N ASP A 307 21.25 -10.50 -0.59
CA ASP A 307 20.21 -10.93 -1.53
C ASP A 307 19.07 -11.79 -0.95
N LYS A 308 18.99 -11.93 0.37
CA LYS A 308 17.85 -12.56 1.06
C LYS A 308 17.25 -11.63 2.10
N ASP A 309 15.92 -11.60 2.18
CA ASP A 309 15.25 -10.83 3.23
C ASP A 309 15.49 -11.46 4.60
N GLY A 310 15.93 -10.65 5.56
CA GLY A 310 16.20 -11.08 6.93
C GLY A 310 15.64 -10.10 7.95
N TRP A 311 15.32 -10.64 9.12
CA TRP A 311 14.86 -9.86 10.27
C TRP A 311 16.04 -9.27 11.04
N GLU A 312 15.93 -8.00 11.39
CA GLU A 312 16.86 -7.29 12.25
C GLU A 312 16.13 -6.72 13.47
N TYR A 313 16.86 -6.57 14.57
CA TYR A 313 16.33 -6.18 15.88
C TYR A 313 17.09 -4.97 16.40
N SER A 314 16.37 -4.00 16.96
CA SER A 314 16.97 -2.86 17.65
C SER A 314 17.54 -3.27 19.01
N GLU A 315 18.34 -2.41 19.63
CA GLU A 315 18.84 -2.65 20.98
C GLU A 315 17.71 -2.81 22.01
N LYS A 316 16.60 -2.05 21.87
CA LYS A 316 15.41 -2.19 22.73
C LYS A 316 14.81 -3.60 22.65
N ALA A 317 14.72 -4.18 21.45
CA ALA A 317 14.24 -5.55 21.28
C ALA A 317 15.19 -6.59 21.88
N ILE A 318 16.50 -6.38 21.73
CA ILE A 318 17.53 -7.27 22.30
C ILE A 318 17.46 -7.25 23.84
N GLN A 319 17.23 -6.09 24.44
CA GLN A 319 17.09 -5.95 25.88
C GLN A 319 15.89 -6.75 26.42
N ILE A 320 14.71 -6.59 25.83
CA ILE A 320 13.51 -7.35 26.25
C ILE A 320 13.71 -8.86 26.05
N LEU A 321 14.38 -9.27 24.97
CA LEU A 321 14.72 -10.68 24.74
C LEU A 321 15.70 -11.22 25.80
N ALA A 322 16.68 -10.43 26.22
CA ALA A 322 17.60 -10.80 27.29
C ALA A 322 16.85 -10.94 28.63
N GLU A 323 15.95 -10.01 28.95
CA GLU A 323 15.11 -10.07 30.14
C GLU A 323 14.16 -11.27 30.13
N TYR A 324 13.55 -11.60 28.98
CA TYR A 324 12.75 -12.82 28.83
C TYR A 324 13.61 -14.03 29.17
N LYS A 325 14.79 -14.14 28.56
CA LYS A 325 15.69 -15.28 28.77
C LYS A 325 16.11 -15.42 30.23
N GLU A 326 16.41 -14.31 30.91
CA GLU A 326 16.82 -14.31 32.31
C GLU A 326 15.69 -14.72 33.25
N LYS A 327 14.46 -14.24 33.03
CA LYS A 327 13.31 -14.54 33.89
C LYS A 327 12.75 -15.95 33.71
N PHE A 328 12.83 -16.51 32.50
CA PHE A 328 12.18 -17.79 32.17
C PHE A 328 13.12 -18.79 31.48
N PRO A 329 14.29 -19.11 32.05
CA PRO A 329 15.31 -19.93 31.40
C PRO A 329 14.85 -21.35 31.05
N GLU A 330 14.04 -21.98 31.92
CA GLU A 330 13.46 -23.31 31.70
C GLU A 330 12.59 -23.37 30.43
N PHE A 331 11.77 -22.33 30.21
CA PHE A 331 10.92 -22.23 29.01
C PHE A 331 11.76 -22.11 27.74
N ILE A 332 12.81 -21.28 27.78
CA ILE A 332 13.73 -21.10 26.66
C ILE A 332 14.46 -22.41 26.35
N GLN A 333 14.91 -23.13 27.38
CA GLN A 333 15.54 -24.44 27.20
C GLN A 333 14.58 -25.46 26.58
N GLY A 334 13.31 -25.48 27.00
CA GLY A 334 12.30 -26.33 26.37
C GLY A 334 12.07 -25.99 24.89
N LEU A 335 12.10 -24.69 24.53
CA LEU A 335 12.05 -24.25 23.13
C LEU A 335 13.29 -24.69 22.32
N GLU A 336 14.48 -24.63 22.92
CA GLU A 336 15.72 -25.11 22.29
C GLU A 336 15.68 -26.62 22.06
N ASN A 337 15.16 -27.40 23.02
CA ASN A 337 15.10 -28.85 22.91
C ASN A 337 14.05 -29.33 21.90
N LYS A 338 12.96 -28.58 21.73
CA LYS A 338 11.85 -28.94 20.85
C LYS A 338 12.05 -28.34 19.44
N HIS A 339 12.80 -29.07 18.62
CA HIS A 339 13.06 -28.73 17.22
C HIS A 339 11.98 -29.20 16.23
N ASP A 340 10.87 -29.77 16.72
CA ASP A 340 9.80 -30.26 15.85
C ASP A 340 9.16 -29.14 15.02
N LYS A 341 8.78 -29.52 13.78
CA LYS A 341 8.08 -28.67 12.83
C LYS A 341 6.61 -28.46 13.16
N GLU A 342 6.05 -29.29 14.04
CA GLU A 342 4.66 -29.13 14.50
C GLU A 342 4.59 -27.91 15.44
N GLU A 343 3.94 -26.84 14.97
CA GLU A 343 3.80 -25.55 15.68
C GLU A 343 2.89 -25.63 16.93
N ILE A 344 2.54 -26.83 17.39
CA ILE A 344 1.60 -27.04 18.49
C ILE A 344 2.39 -27.38 19.75
N TYR A 345 2.46 -26.40 20.64
CA TYR A 345 3.03 -26.56 21.96
C TYR A 345 1.94 -26.80 23.00
N THR A 346 2.25 -27.64 23.97
CA THR A 346 1.47 -27.86 25.19
C THR A 346 2.27 -27.40 26.39
N ALA A 347 1.59 -27.00 27.47
CA ALA A 347 2.27 -26.55 28.68
C ALA A 347 3.21 -27.63 29.28
N GLU A 348 2.83 -28.90 29.13
CA GLU A 348 3.57 -30.09 29.58
C GLU A 348 4.87 -30.33 28.78
N ASP A 349 5.05 -29.67 27.62
CA ASP A 349 6.32 -29.73 26.86
C ASP A 349 7.46 -28.95 27.53
N PHE A 350 7.12 -27.99 28.41
CA PHE A 350 8.10 -27.09 29.03
C PHE A 350 8.26 -27.33 30.52
N TYR A 351 7.20 -27.79 31.19
CA TYR A 351 7.13 -27.89 32.64
C TYR A 351 6.39 -29.16 33.06
N PRO A 352 6.68 -29.71 34.26
CA PRO A 352 5.89 -30.79 34.84
C PRO A 352 4.41 -30.41 34.96
N LYS A 353 3.52 -31.40 34.82
CA LYS A 353 2.06 -31.20 34.74
C LYS A 353 1.49 -30.42 35.93
N GLU A 354 2.07 -30.59 37.10
CA GLU A 354 1.65 -29.95 38.36
C GLU A 354 1.90 -28.44 38.36
N GLU A 355 2.97 -27.98 37.70
CA GLU A 355 3.42 -26.58 37.73
C GLU A 355 3.19 -25.85 36.40
N ALA A 356 2.92 -26.59 35.32
CA ALA A 356 2.89 -26.07 33.96
C ALA A 356 1.93 -24.90 33.77
N VAL A 357 0.70 -25.00 34.28
CA VAL A 357 -0.29 -23.92 34.14
C VAL A 357 0.14 -22.66 34.91
N SER A 358 0.73 -22.82 36.10
CA SER A 358 1.19 -21.71 36.94
C SER A 358 2.36 -20.97 36.27
N LYS A 359 3.38 -21.70 35.80
CA LYS A 359 4.55 -21.13 35.13
C LYS A 359 4.18 -20.43 33.81
N ILE A 360 3.27 -21.01 33.02
CA ILE A 360 2.77 -20.39 31.79
C ILE A 360 2.01 -19.09 32.08
N ASN A 361 1.19 -19.05 33.14
CA ASN A 361 0.53 -17.82 33.56
C ASN A 361 1.51 -16.76 34.06
N ALA A 362 2.60 -17.14 34.74
CA ALA A 362 3.65 -16.21 35.14
C ALA A 362 4.32 -15.52 33.94
N ILE A 363 4.58 -16.27 32.85
CA ILE A 363 5.09 -15.70 31.58
C ILE A 363 4.06 -14.73 31.00
N LYS A 364 2.79 -15.15 30.92
CA LYS A 364 1.69 -14.33 30.40
C LYS A 364 1.53 -13.02 31.19
N ASP A 365 1.68 -13.06 32.50
CA ASP A 365 1.56 -11.89 33.37
C ASP A 365 2.77 -10.97 33.23
N TRP A 366 3.99 -11.50 33.12
CA TRP A 366 5.16 -10.68 32.78
C TRP A 366 5.02 -10.00 31.42
N LEU A 367 4.52 -10.70 30.38
CA LEU A 367 4.28 -10.09 29.07
C LEU A 367 3.27 -8.94 29.12
N LYS A 368 2.35 -8.91 30.08
CA LYS A 368 1.48 -7.74 30.32
C LYS A 368 2.27 -6.57 30.90
N THR A 369 3.24 -6.81 31.78
CA THR A 369 4.10 -5.74 32.34
C THR A 369 5.03 -5.11 31.31
N VAL A 370 5.37 -5.86 30.25
CA VAL A 370 6.17 -5.38 29.12
C VAL A 370 5.31 -4.60 28.10
N GLU A 371 3.98 -4.53 28.31
CA GLU A 371 3.05 -3.79 27.44
C GLU A 371 3.12 -4.22 25.96
N VAL A 372 3.37 -5.51 25.71
CA VAL A 372 3.48 -6.10 24.36
C VAL A 372 2.22 -5.88 23.51
N ARG A 373 1.08 -5.58 24.16
CA ARG A 373 -0.18 -5.25 23.49
C ARG A 373 -0.21 -3.85 22.90
N ASP A 374 0.54 -2.92 23.49
CA ASP A 374 0.56 -1.51 23.13
C ASP A 374 1.63 -1.23 22.06
N PHE A 375 2.40 -2.25 21.70
CA PHE A 375 3.30 -2.23 20.55
C PHE A 375 2.55 -1.94 19.26
N GLU A 376 2.98 -0.87 18.59
CA GLU A 376 2.46 -0.44 17.31
C GLU A 376 2.92 -1.37 16.18
N LYS A 377 1.95 -2.01 15.53
CA LYS A 377 2.16 -2.99 14.46
C LYS A 377 1.88 -2.32 13.13
N VAL A 378 2.90 -2.23 12.30
CA VAL A 378 2.83 -1.55 11.01
C VAL A 378 3.25 -2.48 9.87
N PRO A 379 2.85 -2.18 8.61
CA PRO A 379 3.40 -2.84 7.44
C PRO A 379 4.94 -2.79 7.38
N LEU A 380 5.57 -3.72 6.67
CA LEU A 380 7.03 -3.79 6.59
C LEU A 380 7.66 -2.52 6.03
N GLU A 381 6.97 -1.87 5.10
CA GLU A 381 7.39 -0.68 4.37
C GLU A 381 7.16 0.61 5.16
N ALA A 382 6.41 0.56 6.27
CA ALA A 382 6.09 1.76 7.03
C ALA A 382 7.31 2.27 7.80
N GLU A 383 7.49 3.59 7.84
CA GLU A 383 8.57 4.27 8.54
C GLU A 383 7.99 5.34 9.46
N GLN A 384 8.57 5.53 10.65
CA GLN A 384 8.08 6.53 11.59
C GLN A 384 9.19 6.98 12.54
N LEU A 385 9.19 8.27 12.86
CA LEU A 385 10.04 8.87 13.88
C LEU A 385 9.51 8.58 15.29
N ASP A 386 10.41 8.51 16.27
CA ASP A 386 9.99 8.40 17.67
C ASP A 386 9.55 9.75 18.25
N LYS A 387 8.93 9.66 19.43
CA LYS A 387 8.42 10.79 20.20
C LYS A 387 9.48 11.87 20.39
N GLU A 388 10.71 11.50 20.75
CA GLU A 388 11.77 12.46 20.98
C GLU A 388 12.14 13.24 19.70
N ALA A 389 12.22 12.55 18.56
CA ALA A 389 12.50 13.19 17.27
C ALA A 389 11.34 14.10 16.81
N ILE A 390 10.08 13.68 17.02
CA ILE A 390 8.90 14.49 16.71
C ILE A 390 8.91 15.80 17.51
N GLN A 391 9.18 15.74 18.81
CA GLN A 391 9.26 16.93 19.67
C GLN A 391 10.42 17.87 19.29
N GLU A 392 11.52 17.33 18.78
CA GLU A 392 12.64 18.13 18.26
C GLU A 392 12.23 18.88 16.98
N ILE A 393 11.48 18.22 16.09
CA ILE A 393 10.90 18.82 14.89
C ILE A 393 9.90 19.93 15.25
N GLU A 394 9.01 19.70 16.23
CA GLU A 394 8.05 20.70 16.69
C GLU A 394 8.76 21.96 17.22
N LYS A 395 9.79 21.78 18.07
CA LYS A 395 10.58 22.90 18.59
C LYS A 395 11.30 23.67 17.49
N ALA A 396 11.89 22.96 16.53
CA ALA A 396 12.56 23.58 15.40
C ALA A 396 11.58 24.36 14.52
N ALA A 397 10.36 23.84 14.32
CA ALA A 397 9.29 24.54 13.60
C ALA A 397 8.84 25.81 14.34
N ASP A 398 8.66 25.75 15.66
CA ASP A 398 8.32 26.92 16.49
C ASP A 398 9.40 28.02 16.43
N GLU A 399 10.67 27.63 16.46
CA GLU A 399 11.80 28.56 16.32
C GLU A 399 11.87 29.17 14.92
N PHE A 400 11.62 28.36 13.88
CA PHE A 400 11.56 28.82 12.50
C PHE A 400 10.43 29.85 12.32
N LEU A 401 9.22 29.56 12.80
CA LEU A 401 8.07 30.46 12.69
C LEU A 401 8.29 31.81 13.39
N LYS A 402 9.01 31.84 14.52
CA LYS A 402 9.35 33.09 15.22
C LYS A 402 10.24 34.02 14.41
N ASN A 403 11.08 33.47 13.53
CA ASN A 403 12.05 34.20 12.71
C ASN A 403 11.55 34.46 11.28
N MET A 404 10.40 33.91 10.90
CA MET A 404 9.84 34.04 9.55
C MET A 404 9.37 35.48 9.29
N VAL A 405 9.78 36.05 8.15
CA VAL A 405 9.36 37.39 7.74
C VAL A 405 8.59 37.28 6.44
N ILE A 406 7.28 37.48 6.51
CA ILE A 406 6.40 37.40 5.34
C ILE A 406 6.59 38.65 4.47
N ASP A 407 6.86 38.43 3.19
CA ASP A 407 6.92 39.47 2.15
C ASP A 407 6.17 38.99 0.90
N GLN A 408 6.03 39.87 -0.10
CA GLN A 408 5.45 39.55 -1.40
C GLN A 408 6.45 39.81 -2.52
N GLU A 409 6.64 38.82 -3.37
CA GLU A 409 7.48 38.94 -4.57
C GLU A 409 6.68 38.64 -5.84
N GLU A 410 6.95 39.40 -6.90
CA GLU A 410 6.32 39.19 -8.20
C GLU A 410 7.27 38.44 -9.16
N PHE A 411 6.87 37.24 -9.53
CA PHE A 411 7.57 36.41 -10.52
C PHE A 411 6.89 36.59 -11.89
N LYS A 412 7.70 36.80 -12.94
CA LYS A 412 7.24 37.10 -14.32
C LYS A 412 7.79 36.07 -15.29
N LYS A 413 7.18 35.99 -16.47
CA LYS A 413 7.59 35.08 -17.56
C LYS A 413 7.54 33.61 -17.14
N LEU A 414 6.48 33.24 -16.41
CA LEU A 414 6.28 31.89 -15.92
C LEU A 414 5.53 31.04 -16.94
N ALA A 415 5.98 29.81 -17.09
CA ALA A 415 5.30 28.78 -17.83
C ALA A 415 4.25 28.06 -16.96
N ARG A 416 3.30 27.39 -17.61
CA ARG A 416 2.21 26.63 -16.97
C ARG A 416 2.69 25.67 -15.88
N TYR A 417 3.71 24.85 -16.20
CA TYR A 417 4.24 23.83 -15.29
C TYR A 417 4.92 24.39 -14.03
N GLN A 418 5.17 25.70 -13.98
CA GLN A 418 5.72 26.38 -12.81
C GLN A 418 4.63 26.85 -11.84
N LEU A 419 3.36 26.58 -12.13
CA LEU A 419 2.23 26.91 -11.28
C LEU A 419 1.39 25.68 -11.00
N LEU A 420 0.79 25.63 -9.82
CA LEU A 420 -0.15 24.59 -9.42
C LEU A 420 -1.42 25.24 -8.88
N LYS A 421 -2.58 24.98 -9.50
CA LYS A 421 -3.86 25.27 -8.86
C LYS A 421 -4.20 24.17 -7.85
N PRO A 422 -4.90 24.48 -6.76
CA PRO A 422 -5.41 23.46 -5.83
C PRO A 422 -6.18 22.33 -6.53
N SER A 423 -6.95 22.66 -7.57
CA SER A 423 -7.69 21.71 -8.40
C SER A 423 -6.81 20.74 -9.20
N HIS A 424 -5.56 21.10 -9.47
CA HIS A 424 -4.60 20.26 -10.19
C HIS A 424 -3.92 19.22 -9.29
N ALA A 425 -4.05 19.33 -7.97
CA ALA A 425 -3.34 18.47 -7.03
C ALA A 425 -3.57 16.98 -7.29
N SER A 426 -4.79 16.57 -7.67
CA SER A 426 -5.10 15.16 -7.95
C SER A 426 -4.48 14.62 -9.24
N THR A 427 -4.09 15.47 -10.19
CA THR A 427 -3.60 15.05 -11.52
C THR A 427 -2.10 15.25 -11.69
N LEU A 428 -1.50 16.21 -10.98
CA LEU A 428 -0.06 16.51 -11.06
C LEU A 428 0.78 15.85 -9.96
N LEU A 429 0.21 15.60 -8.76
CA LEU A 429 1.00 15.24 -7.57
C LEU A 429 1.03 13.74 -7.25
N GLN A 430 0.45 12.87 -8.08
CA GLN A 430 0.23 11.45 -7.77
C GLN A 430 1.52 10.62 -7.59
N ASN A 431 2.61 11.01 -8.26
CA ASN A 431 3.82 10.18 -8.36
C ASN A 431 5.02 10.77 -7.59
N GLN A 432 4.75 11.57 -6.56
CA GLN A 432 5.79 12.10 -5.68
C GLN A 432 6.34 11.02 -4.75
N LYS A 433 7.62 11.14 -4.40
CA LYS A 433 8.28 10.32 -3.40
C LYS A 433 8.43 11.14 -2.14
N PHE A 434 8.22 10.50 -1.00
CA PHE A 434 8.29 11.11 0.31
C PHE A 434 9.26 10.32 1.19
N ASN A 435 10.00 11.03 2.02
CA ASN A 435 10.92 10.49 3.02
C ASN A 435 10.66 11.14 4.38
N LEU A 436 11.07 10.47 5.45
CA LEU A 436 11.01 11.05 6.79
C LEU A 436 11.85 12.32 6.87
N GLY A 437 11.28 13.38 7.45
CA GLY A 437 11.91 14.68 7.58
C GLY A 437 11.71 15.62 6.38
N ASP A 438 11.10 15.15 5.28
CA ASP A 438 10.79 16.02 4.14
C ASP A 438 9.80 17.12 4.56
N ARG A 439 10.02 18.35 4.06
CA ARG A 439 9.12 19.48 4.19
C ARG A 439 8.01 19.40 3.15
N VAL A 440 6.77 19.58 3.57
CA VAL A 440 5.58 19.50 2.72
C VAL A 440 4.64 20.67 2.96
N VAL A 441 3.81 20.95 1.96
CA VAL A 441 2.74 21.95 2.02
C VAL A 441 1.42 21.32 1.60
N PHE A 442 0.34 21.61 2.33
CA PHE A 442 -0.98 21.15 1.99
C PHE A 442 -1.59 22.03 0.88
N VAL A 443 -1.87 21.44 -0.28
CA VAL A 443 -2.26 22.21 -1.49
C VAL A 443 -3.74 22.14 -1.86
N LYS A 444 -4.52 21.23 -1.27
CA LYS A 444 -5.94 21.12 -1.59
C LYS A 444 -6.74 22.22 -0.91
N ASP A 445 -7.77 22.68 -1.60
CA ASP A 445 -8.75 23.68 -1.13
C ASP A 445 -9.88 23.06 -0.29
N SER A 446 -9.82 21.75 -0.06
CA SER A 446 -10.82 20.96 0.63
C SER A 446 -10.15 19.94 1.55
N GLY A 447 -10.83 19.61 2.64
CA GLY A 447 -10.36 18.68 3.66
C GLY A 447 -10.29 19.32 5.05
N ASN A 448 -9.59 18.66 5.96
CA ASN A 448 -9.51 19.04 7.38
C ASN A 448 -8.27 19.88 7.71
N VAL A 449 -7.33 20.00 6.77
CA VAL A 449 -6.10 20.77 6.91
C VAL A 449 -6.28 22.10 6.18
N PRO A 450 -5.93 23.24 6.79
CA PRO A 450 -5.95 24.51 6.10
C PRO A 450 -5.03 24.51 4.88
N ILE A 451 -5.47 25.14 3.80
CA ILE A 451 -4.65 25.29 2.59
C ILE A 451 -3.38 26.09 2.88
N ALA A 452 -2.29 25.71 2.21
CA ALA A 452 -0.95 26.28 2.37
C ALA A 452 -0.31 26.07 3.75
N SER A 453 -0.90 25.23 4.63
CA SER A 453 -0.23 24.79 5.86
C SER A 453 1.00 23.97 5.51
N LYS A 454 2.15 24.39 6.05
CA LYS A 454 3.43 23.69 5.92
C LYS A 454 3.66 22.76 7.11
N GLY A 455 4.44 21.72 6.88
CA GLY A 455 4.77 20.74 7.91
C GLY A 455 5.92 19.83 7.48
N THR A 456 6.22 18.89 8.36
CA THR A 456 7.32 17.93 8.21
C THR A 456 6.75 16.52 8.28
N ILE A 457 7.17 15.64 7.36
CA ILE A 457 6.77 14.23 7.37
C ILE A 457 7.46 13.51 8.52
N VAL A 458 6.68 12.89 9.40
CA VAL A 458 7.16 12.12 10.56
C VAL A 458 6.81 10.64 10.49
N GLY A 459 5.90 10.27 9.60
CA GLY A 459 5.49 8.89 9.36
C GLY A 459 5.11 8.67 7.90
N ILE A 460 5.44 7.49 7.38
CA ILE A 460 5.11 7.06 6.03
C ILE A 460 4.52 5.67 6.15
N GLU A 461 3.28 5.52 5.68
CA GLU A 461 2.62 4.24 5.49
C GLU A 461 2.39 3.99 3.99
N LYS A 462 1.79 2.84 3.66
CA LYS A 462 1.57 2.43 2.27
C LYS A 462 0.76 3.44 1.44
N ASN A 463 -0.27 4.04 2.04
CA ASN A 463 -1.21 4.94 1.35
C ASN A 463 -1.34 6.32 2.02
N ASN A 464 -0.70 6.52 3.16
CA ASN A 464 -0.86 7.72 3.99
C ASN A 464 0.51 8.20 4.46
N ILE A 465 0.61 9.50 4.74
CA ILE A 465 1.76 10.11 5.40
C ILE A 465 1.27 10.84 6.64
N ASP A 466 2.04 10.75 7.71
CA ASP A 466 1.83 11.51 8.93
C ASP A 466 2.70 12.76 8.88
N VAL A 467 2.08 13.91 9.08
CA VAL A 467 2.71 15.23 8.98
C VAL A 467 2.49 15.99 10.27
N VAL A 468 3.57 16.48 10.85
CA VAL A 468 3.53 17.49 11.91
C VAL A 468 3.52 18.85 11.23
N PHE A 469 2.40 19.56 11.36
CA PHE A 469 2.25 20.89 10.79
C PHE A 469 2.86 21.94 11.72
N ASP A 470 3.43 22.98 11.13
CA ASP A 470 4.09 24.05 11.91
C ASP A 470 3.08 24.85 12.74
N CYS A 471 1.83 24.93 12.27
CA CYS A 471 0.75 25.63 12.95
C CYS A 471 -0.31 24.64 13.43
N THR A 472 -0.86 24.89 14.61
CA THR A 472 -2.01 24.13 15.13
C THR A 472 -3.29 24.49 14.37
N PHE A 473 -4.17 23.50 14.21
CA PHE A 473 -5.47 23.66 13.57
C PHE A 473 -6.50 22.68 14.15
N MET A 474 -7.79 23.00 14.01
CA MET A 474 -8.89 22.26 14.65
C MET A 474 -8.98 20.79 14.26
N GLY A 475 -8.55 20.43 13.05
CA GLY A 475 -8.56 19.05 12.55
C GLY A 475 -7.32 18.23 12.94
N GLY A 476 -6.35 18.82 13.64
CA GLY A 476 -5.11 18.16 14.04
C GLY A 476 -5.30 17.18 15.20
N SER A 477 -4.32 16.31 15.40
CA SER A 477 -4.24 15.39 16.54
C SER A 477 -2.79 15.31 17.06
N THR A 478 -2.60 14.74 18.25
CA THR A 478 -1.27 14.56 18.87
C THR A 478 -0.55 13.28 18.42
N LEU A 479 -1.01 12.63 17.34
CA LEU A 479 -0.49 11.34 16.87
C LEU A 479 -0.38 10.27 17.98
N GLY A 480 -1.31 10.30 18.94
CA GLY A 480 -1.29 9.41 20.11
C GLY A 480 -0.32 9.86 21.20
N ASP A 481 -0.31 11.15 21.52
CA ASP A 481 0.54 11.81 22.52
C ASP A 481 2.05 11.69 22.23
N ARG A 482 2.41 11.74 20.95
CA ARG A 482 3.80 11.74 20.49
C ARG A 482 4.36 13.15 20.54
#